data_AF-A0A7S3VXS1-F1
#
_entry.id   AF-A0A7S3VXS1-F1
#
_cell.length_a   1.000
_cell.length_b   1.000
_cell.length_c   1.000
_cell.angle_alpha   90.00
_cell.angle_beta   90.00
_cell.angle_gamma   90.00
#
_symmetry.space_group_name_H-M   'P 1'
#
loop_
_entity.id
_entity.type
_entity.pdbx_description
1 polymer ?
#
loop_
_entity_poly.entity_id
_entity_poly.type
_entity_poly.pdbx_seq_one_letter_code
_entity_poly.pdbx_strand_id
1 'polypeptide(L)'
;RWFEGYSSAPEPRALESSIAAATDMLFDFIEAAPEALGTDPARVYLLGWSQGATIAWSALLSKWPRPSFIAGALALSGRLMPELLQPSTPLGQRAAPREQLRGVPVLATHGGQDMVTPVSYGQANARLFADWQRGGE
;
A
#
# COMPACT_ATOMS: atom_id res chain seq x y z
N ARG A 1 -14.56 -1.00 7.24
CA ARG A 1 -13.39 -0.27 7.80
C ARG A 1 -12.18 -1.17 7.59
N TRP A 2 -11.02 -0.61 7.23
CA TRP A 2 -9.84 -1.42 6.91
C TRP A 2 -9.04 -1.83 8.15
N PHE A 3 -8.79 -0.88 9.05
CA PHE A 3 -8.07 -1.13 10.30
C PHE A 3 -8.50 -0.12 11.38
N GLU A 4 -8.14 -0.43 12.62
CA GLU A 4 -8.27 0.50 13.73
C GLU A 4 -7.07 1.45 13.75
N GLY A 5 -7.32 2.75 13.64
CA GLY A 5 -6.27 3.76 13.67
C GLY A 5 -6.39 4.83 12.59
N TYR A 6 -6.29 6.07 13.06
CA TYR A 6 -5.93 7.34 12.40
C TYR A 6 -6.25 8.50 13.38
N SER A 7 -7.27 8.29 14.24
CA SER A 7 -7.77 9.23 15.27
C SER A 7 -7.71 8.69 16.70
N SER A 8 -7.70 7.37 16.89
CA SER A 8 -7.24 6.72 18.12
C SER A 8 -5.76 6.39 17.96
N ALA A 9 -4.99 6.38 19.05
CA ALA A 9 -3.61 5.90 19.06
C ALA A 9 -3.62 4.41 19.43
N PRO A 10 -3.83 3.48 18.47
CA PRO A 10 -3.64 2.07 18.74
C PRO A 10 -2.17 1.82 19.07
N GLU A 11 -1.91 0.80 19.86
CA GLU A 11 -0.56 0.26 20.01
C GLU A 11 0.04 -0.06 18.63
N PRO A 12 1.27 0.37 18.30
CA PRO A 12 1.84 0.25 16.96
C PRO A 12 1.77 -1.17 16.37
N ARG A 13 2.00 -2.20 17.19
CA ARG A 13 1.91 -3.60 16.73
C ARG A 13 0.49 -4.03 16.34
N ALA A 14 -0.53 -3.52 17.01
CA ALA A 14 -1.93 -3.82 16.69
C ALA A 14 -2.34 -3.14 15.37
N LEU A 15 -1.83 -1.93 15.12
CA LEU A 15 -1.99 -1.24 13.84
C LEU A 15 -1.33 -2.02 12.69
N GLU A 16 -0.07 -2.41 12.85
CA GLU A 16 0.64 -3.22 11.85
C GLU A 16 -0.09 -4.53 11.54
N SER A 17 -0.53 -5.25 12.58
CA SER A 17 -1.25 -6.53 12.43
C SER A 17 -2.58 -6.37 11.69
N SER A 18 -3.33 -5.29 11.97
CA SER A 18 -4.61 -5.04 11.30
C SER A 18 -4.45 -4.58 9.84
N ILE A 19 -3.40 -3.80 9.53
CA ILE A 19 -3.04 -3.46 8.14
C ILE A 19 -2.64 -4.73 7.37
N ALA A 20 -1.83 -5.60 7.97
CA ALA A 20 -1.43 -6.87 7.37
C ALA A 20 -2.65 -7.75 7.06
N ALA A 21 -3.55 -7.94 8.03
CA ALA A 21 -4.78 -8.73 7.83
C ALA A 21 -5.69 -8.15 6.74
N ALA A 22 -5.83 -6.82 6.69
CA ALA A 22 -6.59 -6.14 5.63
C ALA A 22 -5.94 -6.31 4.24
N THR A 23 -4.60 -6.37 4.20
CA THR A 23 -3.84 -6.63 2.96
C THR A 23 -4.05 -8.06 2.49
N ASP A 24 -4.04 -9.04 3.40
CA ASP A 24 -4.30 -10.45 3.08
C ASP A 24 -5.72 -10.64 2.52
N MET A 25 -6.73 -10.03 3.15
CA MET A 25 -8.10 -10.05 2.64
C MET A 25 -8.23 -9.41 1.25
N LEU A 26 -7.47 -8.35 0.97
CA LEU A 26 -7.44 -7.74 -0.36
C LEU A 26 -6.80 -8.68 -1.38
N PHE A 27 -5.72 -9.38 -1.02
CA PHE A 27 -5.06 -10.35 -1.89
C PHE A 27 -5.99 -11.51 -2.25
N ASP A 28 -6.68 -12.09 -1.27
CA ASP A 28 -7.68 -13.14 -1.51
C ASP A 28 -8.77 -12.65 -2.47
N PHE A 29 -9.24 -11.41 -2.28
CA PHE A 29 -10.24 -10.81 -3.15
C PHE A 29 -9.74 -10.63 -4.59
N ILE A 30 -8.56 -10.04 -4.79
CA ILE A 30 -8.06 -9.74 -6.15
C ILE A 30 -7.50 -10.96 -6.88
N GLU A 31 -7.17 -12.05 -6.18
CA GLU A 31 -6.86 -13.33 -6.80
C GLU A 31 -8.12 -13.92 -7.45
N ALA A 32 -9.26 -13.89 -6.73
CA ALA A 32 -10.52 -14.49 -7.20
C ALA A 32 -11.35 -13.58 -8.13
N ALA A 33 -11.26 -12.25 -7.96
CA ALA A 33 -12.12 -11.30 -8.66
C ALA A 33 -12.03 -11.37 -10.19
N PRO A 34 -10.85 -11.53 -10.84
CA PRO A 34 -10.78 -11.53 -12.28
C PRO A 34 -11.59 -12.65 -12.95
N GLU A 35 -11.51 -13.86 -12.40
CA GLU A 35 -12.30 -15.01 -12.87
C GLU A 35 -13.79 -14.75 -12.65
N ALA A 36 -14.19 -14.35 -11.44
CA ALA A 36 -15.59 -14.10 -11.10
C ALA A 36 -16.24 -12.97 -11.93
N LEU A 37 -15.45 -11.98 -12.34
CA LEU A 37 -15.91 -10.81 -13.09
C LEU A 37 -15.65 -10.91 -14.60
N GLY A 38 -14.97 -11.96 -15.08
CA GLY A 38 -14.58 -12.10 -16.49
C GLY A 38 -13.60 -11.02 -16.97
N THR A 39 -12.70 -10.56 -16.08
CA THR A 39 -11.69 -9.54 -16.38
C THR A 39 -10.29 -10.15 -16.50
N ASP A 40 -9.34 -9.37 -17.03
CA ASP A 40 -7.98 -9.83 -17.23
C ASP A 40 -7.18 -9.84 -15.91
N PRO A 41 -6.72 -11.01 -15.43
CA PRO A 41 -5.98 -11.13 -14.17
C PRO A 41 -4.61 -10.46 -14.18
N ALA A 42 -4.11 -10.01 -15.34
CA ALA A 42 -2.88 -9.23 -15.48
C ALA A 42 -3.12 -7.71 -15.53
N ARG A 43 -4.38 -7.26 -15.47
CA ARG A 43 -4.77 -5.83 -15.52
C ARG A 43 -5.60 -5.40 -14.30
N VAL A 44 -5.17 -5.82 -13.12
CA VAL A 44 -5.75 -5.42 -11.84
C VAL A 44 -5.09 -4.14 -11.33
N TYR A 45 -5.86 -3.06 -11.18
CA TYR A 45 -5.38 -1.79 -10.62
C TYR A 45 -6.01 -1.52 -9.26
N LEU A 46 -5.20 -1.13 -8.29
CA LEU A 46 -5.68 -0.76 -6.96
C LEU A 46 -5.97 0.75 -6.91
N LEU A 47 -7.18 1.13 -6.52
CA LEU A 47 -7.51 2.53 -6.19
C LEU A 47 -7.93 2.61 -4.74
N GLY A 48 -7.12 3.29 -3.93
CA GLY A 48 -7.37 3.48 -2.51
C GLY A 48 -7.59 4.96 -2.17
N TRP A 49 -8.47 5.22 -1.21
CA TRP A 49 -8.68 6.55 -0.62
C TRP A 49 -8.54 6.48 0.91
N SER A 50 -7.86 7.45 1.52
CA SER A 50 -7.66 7.52 2.98
C SER A 50 -7.04 6.23 3.55
N GLN A 51 -7.72 5.51 4.45
CA GLN A 51 -7.29 4.17 4.89
C GLN A 51 -7.10 3.19 3.73
N GLY A 52 -7.97 3.24 2.72
CA GLY A 52 -7.85 2.39 1.53
C GLY A 52 -6.58 2.67 0.74
N ALA A 53 -6.09 3.91 0.73
CA ALA A 53 -4.79 4.25 0.13
C ALA A 53 -3.62 3.67 0.93
N THR A 54 -3.75 3.54 2.25
CA THR A 54 -2.76 2.86 3.09
C THR A 54 -2.72 1.36 2.79
N ILE A 55 -3.88 0.74 2.61
CA ILE A 55 -3.97 -0.67 2.19
C ILE A 55 -3.43 -0.85 0.77
N ALA A 56 -3.72 0.06 -0.16
CA ALA A 56 -3.17 0.02 -1.50
C ALA A 56 -1.62 0.11 -1.50
N TRP A 57 -1.04 0.96 -0.64
CA TRP A 57 0.42 0.99 -0.43
C TRP A 57 0.95 -0.32 0.14
N SER A 58 0.32 -0.86 1.18
CA SER A 58 0.70 -2.12 1.82
C SER A 58 0.68 -3.28 0.83
N ALA A 59 -0.39 -3.39 0.04
CA ALA A 59 -0.58 -4.40 -1.00
C ALA A 59 0.44 -4.27 -2.13
N LEU A 60 0.62 -3.06 -2.66
CA LEU A 60 1.58 -2.79 -3.73
C LEU A 60 3.01 -3.15 -3.31
N LEU A 61 3.42 -2.78 -2.10
CA LEU A 61 4.80 -2.98 -1.63
C LEU A 61 5.05 -4.38 -1.04
N SER A 62 4.04 -5.21 -0.89
CA SER A 62 4.17 -6.59 -0.40
C SER A 62 4.55 -7.57 -1.51
N LYS A 63 5.16 -8.70 -1.15
CA LYS A 63 5.41 -9.84 -2.06
C LYS A 63 4.10 -10.32 -2.68
N TRP A 64 4.12 -10.57 -3.99
CA TRP A 64 2.95 -11.06 -4.73
C TRP A 64 3.10 -12.55 -5.07
N PRO A 65 1.97 -13.28 -5.22
CA PRO A 65 2.01 -14.68 -5.62
C PRO A 65 2.46 -14.90 -7.07
N ARG A 66 2.34 -13.89 -7.94
CA ARG A 66 2.69 -13.99 -9.37
C ARG A 66 3.09 -12.64 -9.99
N PRO A 67 3.82 -12.64 -11.12
CA PRO A 67 4.04 -11.42 -11.91
C PRO A 67 2.72 -10.77 -12.31
N SER A 68 2.70 -9.44 -12.39
CA SER A 68 1.52 -8.64 -12.77
C SER A 68 0.27 -8.89 -11.93
N PHE A 69 0.42 -9.40 -10.70
CA PHE A 69 -0.69 -9.55 -9.75
C PHE A 69 -1.38 -8.21 -9.45
N ILE A 70 -0.58 -7.15 -9.36
CA ILE A 70 -1.05 -5.76 -9.34
C ILE A 70 -0.38 -5.03 -10.50
N ALA A 71 -1.18 -4.54 -11.43
CA ALA A 71 -0.74 -3.83 -12.63
C ALA A 71 -0.48 -2.34 -12.39
N GLY A 72 -0.88 -1.81 -11.23
CA GLY A 72 -0.64 -0.42 -10.83
C GLY A 72 -1.48 -0.02 -9.63
N ALA A 73 -1.15 1.11 -9.02
CA ALA A 73 -1.87 1.63 -7.85
C ALA A 73 -2.10 3.15 -7.90
N LEU A 74 -3.25 3.56 -7.39
CA LEU A 74 -3.65 4.94 -7.15
C LEU A 74 -3.91 5.12 -5.65
N ALA A 75 -3.10 5.93 -4.98
CA ALA A 75 -3.20 6.23 -3.55
C ALA A 75 -3.63 7.68 -3.35
N LEU A 76 -4.89 7.89 -2.95
CA LEU A 76 -5.52 9.20 -2.83
C LEU A 76 -5.69 9.59 -1.35
N SER A 77 -5.10 10.70 -0.91
CA SER A 77 -5.20 11.23 0.46
C SER A 77 -4.91 10.19 1.55
N GLY A 78 -3.91 9.32 1.36
CA GLY A 78 -3.53 8.28 2.32
C GLY A 78 -2.09 8.40 2.78
N ARG A 79 -1.68 7.52 3.68
CA ARG A 79 -0.31 7.48 4.21
C ARG A 79 0.39 6.17 3.83
N LEU A 80 1.64 6.28 3.42
CA LEU A 80 2.59 5.18 3.33
C LEU A 80 3.21 4.98 4.72
N MET A 81 3.05 3.80 5.32
CA MET A 81 3.64 3.48 6.62
C MET A 81 5.16 3.29 6.46
N PRO A 82 6.01 4.03 7.19
CA PRO A 82 7.46 3.81 7.17
C PRO A 82 7.86 2.38 7.50
N GLU A 83 7.07 1.69 8.32
CA GLU A 83 7.27 0.30 8.74
C GLU A 83 7.30 -0.65 7.53
N LEU A 84 6.49 -0.39 6.49
CA LEU A 84 6.52 -1.18 5.24
C LEU A 84 7.90 -1.17 4.55
N LEU A 85 8.72 -0.17 4.82
CA LEU A 85 10.05 0.02 4.22
C LEU A 85 11.19 -0.40 5.14
N GLN A 86 10.88 -0.88 6.35
CA GLN A 86 11.86 -1.27 7.37
C GLN A 86 11.86 -2.78 7.58
N PRO A 87 12.86 -3.54 7.07
CA PRO A 87 12.88 -5.01 7.12
C PRO A 87 12.78 -5.61 8.53
N SER A 88 13.15 -4.84 9.56
CA SER A 88 13.08 -5.26 10.97
C SER A 88 11.66 -5.23 11.55
N THR A 89 10.68 -4.64 10.86
CA THR A 89 9.30 -4.55 11.34
C THR A 89 8.43 -5.69 10.78
N PRO A 90 7.33 -6.08 11.48
CA PRO A 90 6.36 -7.03 10.94
C PRO A 90 5.85 -6.70 9.53
N LEU A 91 5.52 -5.43 9.26
CA LEU A 91 5.10 -5.03 7.90
C LEU A 91 6.24 -5.12 6.88
N GLY A 92 7.45 -4.68 7.22
CA GLY A 92 8.58 -4.71 6.30
C GLY A 92 9.07 -6.11 5.93
N GLN A 93 8.81 -7.13 6.76
CA GLN A 93 9.09 -8.54 6.41
C GLN A 93 8.25 -9.04 5.21
N ARG A 94 7.12 -8.38 4.93
CA ARG A 94 6.25 -8.67 3.80
C ARG A 94 6.72 -8.02 2.51
N ALA A 95 7.70 -7.11 2.56
CA ALA A 95 8.13 -6.29 1.44
C ALA A 95 8.60 -7.11 0.22
N ALA A 96 8.17 -6.70 -0.96
CA ALA A 96 8.58 -7.29 -2.23
C ALA A 96 10.05 -6.98 -2.57
N PRO A 97 10.74 -7.89 -3.29
CA PRO A 97 11.98 -7.50 -3.96
C PRO A 97 11.68 -6.41 -5.00
N ARG A 98 12.64 -5.50 -5.22
CA ARG A 98 12.45 -4.34 -6.13
C ARG A 98 12.16 -4.78 -7.56
N GLU A 99 12.69 -5.91 -7.96
CA GLU A 99 12.50 -6.51 -9.28
C GLU A 99 11.03 -6.77 -9.58
N GLN A 100 10.24 -7.18 -8.58
CA GLN A 100 8.79 -7.39 -8.72
C GLN A 100 8.06 -6.09 -9.05
N LEU A 101 8.55 -4.97 -8.52
CA LEU A 101 7.90 -3.65 -8.61
C LEU A 101 8.37 -2.84 -9.82
N ARG A 102 9.35 -3.35 -10.57
CA ARG A 102 9.93 -2.66 -11.73
C ARG A 102 8.87 -2.44 -12.80
N GLY A 103 8.65 -1.18 -13.15
CA GLY A 103 7.71 -0.79 -14.20
C GLY A 103 6.24 -0.76 -13.76
N VAL A 104 5.93 -1.02 -12.48
CA VAL A 104 4.57 -0.90 -11.96
C VAL A 104 4.23 0.59 -11.75
N PRO A 105 3.24 1.15 -12.47
CA PRO A 105 2.88 2.55 -12.35
C PRO A 105 2.18 2.84 -11.01
N VAL A 106 2.53 3.99 -10.42
CA VAL A 106 1.91 4.48 -9.18
C VAL A 106 1.52 5.94 -9.35
N LEU A 107 0.29 6.28 -8.99
CA LEU A 107 -0.16 7.66 -8.82
C LEU A 107 -0.49 7.90 -7.35
N ALA A 108 0.18 8.86 -6.73
CA ALA A 108 -0.12 9.30 -5.37
C ALA A 108 -0.53 10.77 -5.39
N THR A 109 -1.71 11.09 -4.87
CA THR A 109 -2.22 12.47 -4.83
C THR A 109 -2.70 12.85 -3.45
N HIS A 110 -2.51 14.11 -3.07
CA HIS A 110 -2.91 14.62 -1.76
C HIS A 110 -3.46 16.03 -1.88
N GLY A 111 -4.50 16.35 -1.10
CA GLY A 111 -5.06 17.69 -1.06
C GLY A 111 -4.15 18.67 -0.32
N GLY A 112 -3.85 19.82 -0.93
CA GLY A 112 -3.00 20.86 -0.31
C GLY A 112 -3.62 21.53 0.92
N GLN A 113 -4.94 21.46 1.06
CA GLN A 113 -5.72 22.03 2.16
C GLN A 113 -6.53 20.96 2.91
N ASP A 114 -6.12 19.69 2.83
CA ASP A 114 -6.80 18.59 3.50
C ASP A 114 -6.62 18.69 5.02
N MET A 115 -7.71 18.92 5.75
CA MET A 115 -7.71 19.08 7.20
C MET A 115 -7.86 17.77 7.97
N VAL A 116 -8.16 16.67 7.29
CA VAL A 116 -8.33 15.33 7.90
C VAL A 116 -7.03 14.54 7.77
N THR A 117 -6.45 14.55 6.57
CA THR A 117 -5.13 14.01 6.30
C THR A 117 -4.24 15.16 5.83
N PRO A 118 -3.46 15.80 6.72
CA PRO A 118 -2.66 16.96 6.34
C PRO A 118 -1.71 16.67 5.17
N VAL A 119 -1.47 17.67 4.32
CA VAL A 119 -0.57 17.57 3.15
C VAL A 119 0.84 17.06 3.49
N SER A 120 1.28 17.22 4.74
CA SER A 120 2.53 16.66 5.24
C SER A 120 2.60 15.13 5.12
N TYR A 121 1.46 14.42 5.13
CA TYR A 121 1.42 12.97 4.87
C TYR A 121 1.76 12.67 3.41
N GLY A 122 1.16 13.39 2.46
CA GLY A 122 1.52 13.25 1.04
C GLY A 122 2.99 13.57 0.77
N GLN A 123 3.52 14.63 1.40
CA GLN A 123 4.94 14.99 1.31
C GLN A 123 5.85 13.90 1.93
N ALA A 124 5.44 13.30 3.06
CA ALA A 124 6.15 12.20 3.68
C ALA A 124 6.15 10.95 2.79
N ASN A 125 5.01 10.60 2.17
CA ASN A 125 4.93 9.48 1.23
C ASN A 125 5.92 9.66 0.07
N ALA A 126 5.96 10.86 -0.53
CA ALA A 126 6.87 11.16 -1.63
C ALA A 126 8.35 11.01 -1.21
N ARG A 127 8.71 11.50 -0.02
CA ARG A 127 10.07 11.34 0.53
C ARG A 127 10.42 9.88 0.79
N LEU A 128 9.57 9.17 1.54
CA LEU A 128 9.76 7.75 1.86
C LEU A 128 9.92 6.90 0.60
N PHE A 129 9.07 7.13 -0.41
CA PHE A 129 9.14 6.39 -1.66
C PHE A 129 10.42 6.71 -2.45
N ALA A 130 10.82 7.99 -2.53
CA ALA A 130 12.07 8.38 -3.18
C ALA A 130 13.32 7.82 -2.46
N ASP A 131 13.32 7.81 -1.13
CA ASP A 131 14.40 7.23 -0.32
C ASP A 131 14.48 5.72 -0.52
N TRP A 132 13.33 5.05 -0.49
CA TRP A 132 13.23 3.62 -0.77
C TRP A 132 13.67 3.26 -2.19
N GLN A 133 13.51 4.14 -3.19
CA GLN A 133 14.07 3.92 -4.52
C GLN A 133 15.60 4.07 -4.54
N ARG A 134 16.17 5.02 -3.78
CA ARG A 134 17.61 5.32 -3.76
C ARG A 134 18.44 4.33 -2.93
N GLY A 135 17.94 3.83 -1.80
CA GLY A 135 18.71 3.04 -0.83
C GLY A 135 19.00 1.58 -1.23
N GLY A 136 19.28 1.31 -2.50
CA GLY A 136 19.57 -0.05 -2.99
C GLY A 136 20.74 -0.05 -3.97
N GLU A 137 21.77 0.71 -3.61
CA GLU A 137 23.15 0.45 -4.01
C GLU A 137 23.82 -0.41 -2.93
#